data_AF-A0A0F0LXQ6-F1
#
_entry.id   AF-A0A0F0LXQ6-F1
#
_cell.length_a   1.000
_cell.length_b   1.000
_cell.length_c   1.000
_cell.angle_alpha   90.00
_cell.angle_beta   90.00
_cell.angle_gamma   90.00
#
_symmetry.space_group_name_H-M   'P 1'
#
loop_
_entity.id
_entity.type
_entity.pdbx_description
1 polymer ?
#
loop_
_entity_poly.entity_id
_entity_poly.type
_entity_poly.pdbx_seq_one_letter_code
_entity_poly.pdbx_strand_id
1 'polypeptide(L)'
;MSDFGYLLLLTSDAPSGSELGQPAQAIAAAIAESGIQIDSIITGSDARESAVVNRALEELGKLPREIIADDRLRDSLSVSEFYEDRVVPMLLQRQSVVIIARSWVTSRLREYMDPQFVDTERQEPTLYRFDKDLNAIRNHR
;
A
#
# COMPACT_ATOMS: atom_id res chain seq x y z
N MET A 1 -21.04 -5.59 1.26
CA MET A 1 -19.79 -5.50 0.47
C MET A 1 -19.68 -4.07 -0.02
N SER A 2 -18.48 -3.48 -0.04
CA SER A 2 -18.27 -2.12 -0.52
C SER A 2 -18.56 -2.03 -2.03
N ASP A 3 -19.08 -0.89 -2.48
CA ASP A 3 -19.22 -0.57 -3.91
C ASP A 3 -17.92 0.00 -4.52
N PHE A 4 -16.90 0.19 -3.69
CA PHE A 4 -15.62 0.84 -4.04
C PHE A 4 -14.44 -0.10 -3.85
N GLY A 5 -13.42 0.06 -4.70
CA GLY A 5 -12.07 -0.44 -4.46
C GLY A 5 -11.30 0.54 -3.58
N TYR A 6 -10.44 0.02 -2.71
CA TYR A 6 -9.59 0.84 -1.84
C TYR A 6 -8.13 0.52 -2.07
N LEU A 7 -7.29 1.54 -2.06
CA LEU A 7 -5.84 1.39 -2.09
C LEU A 7 -5.22 2.13 -0.91
N LEU A 8 -4.54 1.41 -0.03
CA LEU A 8 -3.75 1.98 1.04
C LEU A 8 -2.27 1.87 0.71
N LEU A 9 -1.57 2.99 0.60
CA LEU A 9 -0.12 3.03 0.41
C LEU A 9 0.59 3.22 1.76
N LEU A 10 1.49 2.31 2.10
CA LEU A 10 2.30 2.32 3.32
C LEU A 10 3.78 2.14 2.98
N THR A 11 4.63 2.83 3.73
CA THR A 11 6.08 2.70 3.58
C THR A 11 6.63 1.52 4.39
N SER A 12 7.54 0.74 3.80
CA SER A 12 8.33 -0.29 4.47
C SER A 12 9.64 0.26 5.07
N ASP A 13 9.94 1.54 4.84
CA ASP A 13 11.17 2.15 5.33
C ASP A 13 11.19 2.21 6.86
N ALA A 14 12.36 1.90 7.41
CA ALA A 14 12.64 2.10 8.82
C ALA A 14 13.81 3.08 8.95
N PRO A 15 13.81 3.96 9.96
CA PRO A 15 14.99 4.75 10.30
C PRO A 15 16.22 3.84 10.45
N SER A 16 17.38 4.27 9.98
CA SER A 16 18.63 3.50 10.07
C SER A 16 18.88 3.04 11.51
N GLY A 17 18.99 1.73 11.73
CA GLY A 17 19.20 1.13 13.06
C GLY A 17 17.93 0.76 13.83
N SER A 18 16.74 0.97 13.25
CA SER A 18 15.47 0.53 13.85
C SER A 18 15.28 -0.98 13.71
N GLU A 19 14.86 -1.64 14.80
CA GLU A 19 14.42 -3.04 14.79
C GLU A 19 13.16 -3.20 13.94
N LEU A 20 12.99 -4.35 13.27
CA LEU A 20 11.83 -4.65 12.41
C LEU A 20 10.47 -4.43 13.10
N GLY A 21 10.40 -4.45 14.43
CA GLY A 21 9.18 -4.24 15.19
C GLY A 21 8.57 -2.84 15.04
N GLN A 22 9.37 -1.78 14.98
CA GLN A 22 8.85 -0.41 14.84
C GLN A 22 8.14 -0.14 13.50
N PRO A 23 8.73 -0.42 12.32
CA PRO A 23 8.04 -0.24 11.05
C PRO A 23 6.81 -1.17 10.95
N ALA A 24 6.90 -2.40 11.47
CA ALA A 24 5.79 -3.32 11.49
C ALA A 24 4.61 -2.82 12.33
N GLN A 25 4.87 -2.26 13.51
CA GLN A 25 3.84 -1.69 14.38
C GLN A 25 3.17 -0.46 13.74
N ALA A 26 3.94 0.40 13.08
CA ALA A 26 3.41 1.56 12.36
C ALA A 26 2.49 1.14 11.19
N ILE A 27 2.90 0.13 10.43
CA ILE A 27 2.09 -0.46 9.35
C ILE A 27 0.80 -1.06 9.93
N ALA A 28 0.88 -1.86 10.99
CA ALA A 28 -0.28 -2.47 11.61
C ALA A 28 -1.27 -1.41 12.13
N ALA A 29 -0.78 -0.35 12.76
CA ALA A 29 -1.60 0.78 13.22
C ALA A 29 -2.30 1.48 12.05
N ALA A 30 -1.56 1.83 10.99
CA ALA A 30 -2.12 2.50 9.81
C ALA A 30 -3.21 1.66 9.13
N ILE A 31 -3.00 0.35 9.02
CA ILE A 31 -4.02 -0.57 8.50
C ILE A 31 -5.24 -0.58 9.41
N ALA A 32 -5.07 -0.71 10.73
CA ALA A 32 -6.18 -0.73 11.67
C ALA A 32 -7.00 0.57 11.64
N GLU A 33 -6.33 1.71 11.58
CA GLU A 33 -6.94 3.05 11.53
C GLU A 33 -7.66 3.34 10.21
N SER A 34 -7.24 2.71 9.10
CA SER A 34 -7.88 2.89 7.79
C SER A 34 -9.35 2.42 7.75
N GLY A 35 -9.72 1.49 8.64
CA GLY A 35 -11.08 0.94 8.71
C GLY A 35 -11.51 0.07 7.53
N ILE A 36 -10.60 -0.26 6.60
CA ILE A 36 -10.91 -1.11 5.43
C ILE A 36 -10.76 -2.60 5.78
N GLN A 37 -11.57 -3.45 5.14
CA GLN A 37 -11.33 -4.90 5.14
C GLN A 37 -10.25 -5.19 4.10
N ILE A 38 -9.12 -5.78 4.51
CA ILE A 38 -8.01 -6.07 3.61
C ILE A 38 -8.30 -7.34 2.81
N ASP A 39 -8.32 -7.23 1.48
CA ASP A 39 -8.37 -8.39 0.60
C ASP A 39 -6.96 -8.86 0.26
N SER A 40 -6.10 -7.94 -0.18
CA SER A 40 -4.76 -8.25 -0.67
C SER A 40 -3.72 -7.31 -0.08
N ILE A 41 -2.56 -7.87 0.29
CA ILE A 41 -1.35 -7.10 0.58
C ILE A 41 -0.34 -7.35 -0.53
N ILE A 42 0.19 -6.28 -1.12
CA ILE A 42 1.26 -6.35 -2.11
C ILE A 42 2.52 -5.74 -1.51
N THR A 43 3.66 -6.43 -1.65
CA THR A 43 4.94 -5.96 -1.15
C THR A 43 6.07 -6.29 -2.11
N GLY A 44 7.22 -5.64 -1.94
CA GLY A 44 8.40 -5.99 -2.71
C GLY A 44 8.93 -7.37 -2.30
N SER A 45 9.58 -8.04 -3.23
CA SER A 45 10.05 -9.43 -3.08
C SER A 45 11.30 -9.58 -2.21
N ASP A 46 11.80 -8.50 -1.58
CA ASP A 46 12.98 -8.59 -0.73
C ASP A 46 12.64 -9.17 0.66
N ALA A 47 13.60 -9.91 1.21
CA ALA A 47 13.40 -10.67 2.45
C ALA A 47 13.10 -9.75 3.65
N ARG A 48 13.62 -8.52 3.64
CA ARG A 48 13.35 -7.54 4.70
C ARG A 48 11.93 -7.03 4.60
N GLU A 49 11.45 -6.67 3.41
CA GLU A 49 10.06 -6.24 3.22
C GLU A 49 9.08 -7.34 3.62
N SER A 50 9.35 -8.58 3.20
CA SER A 50 8.56 -9.75 3.61
C SER A 50 8.55 -9.93 5.14
N ALA A 51 9.69 -9.76 5.82
CA ALA A 51 9.77 -9.86 7.26
C ALA A 51 8.98 -8.76 7.99
N VAL A 52 9.04 -7.52 7.49
CA VAL A 52 8.26 -6.39 8.02
C VAL A 52 6.75 -6.65 7.86
N VAL A 53 6.31 -7.11 6.68
CA VAL A 53 4.91 -7.42 6.41
C VAL A 53 4.41 -8.55 7.32
N ASN A 54 5.16 -9.65 7.43
CA ASN A 54 4.80 -10.76 8.30
C ASN A 54 4.66 -10.30 9.76
N ARG A 55 5.61 -9.47 10.23
CA ARG A 55 5.53 -8.92 11.59
C ARG A 55 4.34 -7.99 11.75
N ALA A 56 4.03 -7.15 10.77
CA ALA A 56 2.87 -6.25 10.83
C ALA A 56 1.55 -7.03 10.89
N LEU A 57 1.46 -8.15 10.18
CA LEU A 57 0.30 -9.05 10.20
C LEU A 57 0.15 -9.77 11.54
N GLU A 58 1.26 -10.19 12.16
CA GLU A 58 1.26 -10.73 13.53
C GLU A 58 0.70 -9.70 14.52
N GLU A 59 1.16 -8.45 14.46
CA GLU A 59 0.70 -7.35 15.33
C GLU A 59 -0.78 -6.99 15.07
N LEU A 60 -1.21 -6.99 13.81
CA LEU A 60 -2.58 -6.66 13.42
C LEU A 60 -3.59 -7.74 13.86
N GLY A 61 -3.14 -9.00 14.01
CA GLY A 61 -4.00 -10.14 14.35
C GLY A 61 -5.06 -10.45 13.29
N LYS A 62 -4.91 -9.94 12.06
CA LYS A 62 -5.81 -10.16 10.93
C LYS A 62 -5.00 -10.59 9.72
N LEU A 63 -5.46 -11.64 9.05
CA LEU A 63 -4.83 -12.12 7.82
C LEU A 63 -5.59 -11.60 6.59
N PRO A 64 -4.90 -11.06 5.58
CA PRO A 64 -5.50 -10.80 4.29
C PRO A 64 -5.88 -12.12 3.61
N ARG A 65 -6.66 -12.05 2.53
CA ARG A 65 -6.95 -13.22 1.70
C ARG A 65 -5.73 -13.65 0.90
N GLU A 66 -4.94 -12.67 0.47
CA GLU A 66 -3.75 -12.90 -0.36
C GLU A 66 -2.59 -11.97 0.04
N ILE A 67 -1.37 -12.48 -0.05
CA ILE A 67 -0.13 -11.70 0.05
C ILE A 67 0.66 -11.94 -1.23
N ILE A 68 1.00 -10.87 -1.93
CA ILE A 68 1.66 -10.90 -3.24
C ILE A 68 3.01 -10.21 -3.12
N ALA A 69 4.07 -10.95 -3.40
CA ALA A 69 5.41 -10.37 -3.60
C ALA A 69 5.58 -10.05 -5.09
N ASP A 70 5.95 -8.81 -5.44
CA ASP A 70 6.18 -8.39 -6.83
C ASP A 70 7.57 -7.74 -6.99
N ASP A 71 8.41 -8.35 -7.85
CA ASP A 71 9.78 -7.88 -8.13
C ASP A 71 9.81 -6.50 -8.82
N ARG A 72 8.73 -6.11 -9.50
CA ARG A 72 8.65 -4.83 -10.22
C ARG A 72 8.66 -3.62 -9.29
N LEU A 73 8.44 -3.81 -8.00
CA LEU A 73 8.57 -2.75 -7.00
C LEU A 73 10.03 -2.39 -6.70
N ARG A 74 11.01 -3.13 -7.25
CA ARG A 74 12.44 -2.82 -7.13
C ARG A 74 12.95 -1.87 -8.20
N ASP A 75 12.26 -1.77 -9.34
CA ASP A 75 12.66 -0.93 -10.47
C ASP A 75 11.64 0.17 -10.72
N SER A 76 12.13 1.41 -10.73
CA SER A 76 11.32 2.60 -11.01
C SER A 76 10.60 2.58 -12.34
N LEU A 77 11.19 1.93 -13.36
CA LEU A 77 10.61 1.89 -14.71
C LEU A 77 9.38 0.98 -14.78
N SER A 78 9.29 -0.02 -13.89
CA SER A 78 8.20 -0.99 -13.88
C SER A 78 7.08 -0.68 -12.88
N VAL A 79 7.16 0.42 -12.12
CA VAL A 79 6.14 0.77 -11.12
C VAL A 79 4.78 1.09 -11.76
N SER A 80 4.77 1.78 -12.92
CA SER A 80 3.54 2.07 -13.64
C SER A 80 2.90 0.81 -14.22
N GLU A 81 3.70 -0.05 -14.87
CA GLU A 81 3.24 -1.35 -15.38
C GLU A 81 2.71 -2.24 -14.25
N PHE A 82 3.41 -2.26 -13.11
CA PHE A 82 2.94 -2.95 -11.92
C PHE A 82 1.55 -2.46 -11.48
N TYR A 83 1.35 -1.14 -11.41
CA TYR A 83 0.08 -0.57 -10.99
C TYR A 83 -1.05 -0.94 -11.95
N GLU A 84 -0.81 -0.79 -13.25
CA GLU A 84 -1.78 -1.11 -14.30
C GLU A 84 -2.11 -2.61 -14.36
N ASP A 85 -1.11 -3.49 -14.21
CA ASP A 85 -1.30 -4.93 -14.36
C ASP A 85 -1.86 -5.62 -13.11
N ARG A 86 -1.51 -5.12 -11.91
CA ARG A 86 -1.86 -5.78 -10.64
C ARG A 86 -2.91 -5.04 -9.86
N VAL A 87 -2.72 -3.73 -9.68
CA VAL A 87 -3.51 -2.95 -8.74
C VAL A 87 -4.85 -2.58 -9.37
N VAL A 88 -4.83 -2.05 -10.59
CA VAL A 88 -6.04 -1.62 -11.32
C VAL A 88 -7.09 -2.74 -11.43
N PRO A 89 -6.77 -3.98 -11.85
CA PRO A 89 -7.76 -5.06 -11.93
C PRO A 89 -8.40 -5.39 -10.58
N MET A 90 -7.62 -5.35 -9.48
CA MET A 90 -8.14 -5.60 -8.13
C MET A 90 -9.09 -4.48 -7.68
N LEU A 91 -8.73 -3.22 -7.96
CA LEU A 91 -9.58 -2.08 -7.65
C LEU A 91 -10.90 -2.11 -8.42
N LEU A 92 -10.87 -2.48 -9.71
CA LEU A 92 -12.08 -2.67 -10.53
C LEU A 92 -12.98 -3.80 -10.00
N GLN A 93 -12.37 -4.83 -9.39
CA GLN A 93 -13.08 -5.90 -8.69
C GLN A 93 -13.55 -5.50 -7.28
N ARG A 94 -13.42 -4.22 -6.90
CA ARG A 94 -13.82 -3.66 -5.60
C ARG A 94 -13.08 -4.29 -4.43
N GLN A 95 -11.84 -4.73 -4.67
CA GLN A 95 -10.98 -5.24 -3.61
C GLN A 95 -10.33 -4.08 -2.86
N SER A 96 -10.05 -4.31 -1.58
CA SER A 96 -9.17 -3.42 -0.81
C SER A 96 -7.75 -3.96 -0.85
N VAL A 97 -6.87 -3.18 -1.48
CA VAL A 97 -5.46 -3.49 -1.67
C VAL A 97 -4.62 -2.63 -0.73
N VAL A 98 -3.68 -3.23 -0.02
CA VAL A 98 -2.65 -2.52 0.74
C VAL A 98 -1.31 -2.75 0.05
N ILE A 99 -0.60 -1.68 -0.31
CA ILE A 99 0.76 -1.77 -0.84
C ILE A 99 1.72 -1.34 0.26
N ILE A 100 2.64 -2.23 0.62
CA ILE A 100 3.72 -2.00 1.58
C ILE A 100 5.03 -2.06 0.83
N ALA A 101 5.62 -0.90 0.55
CA ALA A 101 6.82 -0.77 -0.28
C ALA A 101 7.70 0.38 0.21
N ARG A 102 8.93 0.49 -0.30
CA ARG A 102 9.83 1.61 0.03
C ARG A 102 9.21 2.96 -0.30
N SER A 103 9.60 4.03 0.41
CA SER A 103 9.02 5.37 0.24
C SER A 103 9.02 5.84 -1.20
N TRP A 104 10.12 5.67 -1.94
CA TRP A 104 10.22 6.08 -3.34
C TRP A 104 9.18 5.40 -4.24
N VAL A 105 8.82 4.14 -3.98
CA VAL A 105 7.76 3.42 -4.71
C VAL A 105 6.42 4.06 -4.40
N THR A 106 6.14 4.28 -3.11
CA THR A 106 4.87 4.90 -2.70
C THR A 106 4.73 6.30 -3.30
N SER A 107 5.79 7.13 -3.29
CA SER A 107 5.78 8.46 -3.91
C SER A 107 5.52 8.39 -5.42
N ARG A 108 6.15 7.45 -6.13
CA ARG A 108 5.89 7.23 -7.56
C ARG A 108 4.44 6.85 -7.86
N LEU A 109 3.87 5.96 -7.04
CA LEU A 109 2.47 5.58 -7.18
C LEU A 109 1.53 6.77 -6.89
N ARG A 110 1.85 7.61 -5.89
CA ARG A 110 1.08 8.84 -5.61
C ARG A 110 1.12 9.81 -6.80
N GLU A 111 2.31 10.10 -7.34
CA GLU A 111 2.49 10.96 -8.52
C GLU A 111 1.71 10.43 -9.73
N TYR A 112 1.72 9.11 -9.94
CA TYR A 112 1.03 8.48 -11.07
C TYR A 112 -0.49 8.59 -10.94
N MET A 113 -1.05 8.36 -9.74
CA MET A 113 -2.50 8.42 -9.50
C MET A 113 -3.02 9.85 -9.39
N ASP A 114 -2.19 10.78 -8.92
CA ASP A 114 -2.56 12.16 -8.65
C ASP A 114 -1.42 13.09 -9.08
N PRO A 115 -1.39 13.52 -10.34
CA PRO A 115 -0.33 14.38 -10.87
C PRO A 115 -0.28 15.77 -10.22
N GLN A 116 -1.32 16.15 -9.46
CA GLN A 116 -1.36 17.39 -8.68
C GLN A 116 -0.89 17.19 -7.23
N PHE A 117 -0.48 15.98 -6.86
CA PHE A 117 0.11 15.70 -5.57
C PHE A 117 1.45 16.44 -5.45
N VAL A 118 1.46 17.47 -4.62
CA VAL A 118 2.69 18.14 -4.20
C VAL A 118 3.13 17.43 -2.92
N ASP A 119 4.34 16.86 -2.93
CA ASP A 119 4.94 16.14 -1.80
C ASP A 119 5.27 17.14 -0.67
N THR A 120 4.25 17.63 0.02
CA THR A 120 4.37 18.66 1.06
C THR A 120 4.32 18.11 2.47
N GLU A 121 3.83 16.89 2.66
CA GLU A 121 3.64 16.31 3.98
C GLU A 121 4.18 14.88 4.00
N ARG A 122 4.54 14.45 5.21
CA ARG A 122 5.43 13.34 5.55
C ARG A 122 5.05 12.03 4.87
N GLN A 123 5.91 11.03 4.99
CA GLN A 123 5.75 9.61 4.62
C GLN A 123 4.53 8.95 5.29
N GLU A 124 3.35 9.55 5.16
CA GLU A 124 2.13 9.22 5.85
C GLU A 124 1.33 8.19 5.05
N PRO A 125 0.63 7.29 5.75
CA PRO A 125 -0.33 6.39 5.14
C PRO A 125 -1.30 7.15 4.23
N THR A 126 -1.46 6.71 2.99
CA THR A 126 -2.38 7.37 2.04
C THR A 126 -3.44 6.39 1.57
N LEU A 127 -4.70 6.69 1.90
CA LEU A 127 -5.85 5.89 1.49
C LEU A 127 -6.56 6.54 0.30
N TYR A 128 -6.58 5.83 -0.82
CA TYR A 128 -7.36 6.17 -2.00
C TYR A 128 -8.63 5.33 -2.06
N ARG A 129 -9.73 5.96 -2.48
CA ARG A 129 -10.99 5.29 -2.80
C ARG A 129 -11.24 5.42 -4.29
N PHE A 130 -11.52 4.31 -4.95
CA PHE A 130 -11.79 4.25 -6.39
C PHE A 130 -13.22 3.79 -6.65
N ASP A 131 -13.91 4.49 -7.54
CA ASP A 131 -15.18 4.02 -8.11
C ASP A 131 -14.94 2.99 -9.24
N LYS A 132 -16.03 2.53 -9.85
CA LYS A 132 -16.01 1.57 -10.96
C LYS A 132 -15.28 2.09 -12.22
N ASP A 133 -15.09 3.40 -12.32
CA ASP A 133 -14.45 4.08 -13.44
C ASP A 133 -13.01 4.52 -13.06
N LEU A 134 -12.50 4.05 -11.91
CA LEU A 134 -11.18 4.35 -11.33
C LEU A 134 -10.93 5.83 -11.06
N ASN A 135 -11.98 6.62 -10.85
CA ASN A 135 -11.79 7.99 -10.38
C ASN A 135 -11.39 7.96 -8.90
N ALA A 136 -10.23 8.52 -8.58
CA ALA A 136 -9.79 8.68 -7.20
C ALA A 136 -10.69 9.70 -6.50
N ILE A 137 -11.48 9.23 -5.53
CA ILE A 137 -12.34 10.10 -4.72
C ILE A 137 -11.55 10.51 -3.48
N ARG A 138 -10.96 11.71 -3.50
CA ARG A 138 -10.29 12.30 -2.32
C ARG A 138 -11.30 12.43 -1.18
N ASN A 139 -11.10 11.68 -0.10
CA ASN A 139 -11.77 11.98 1.17
C ASN A 139 -10.92 13.05 1.87
N HIS A 140 -11.35 14.31 1.80
CA HIS A 140 -10.89 15.31 2.76
C HIS A 140 -11.43 14.90 4.13
N ARG A 141 -10.56 14.42 5.01
CA ARG A 141 -10.82 14.37 6.44
C ARG A 141 -9.78 15.22 7.15
#